data_AF-F0YWF8-F1
#
_entry.id   AF-F0YWF8-F1
#
_cell.length_a   1.000
_cell.length_b   1.000
_cell.length_c   1.000
_cell.angle_alpha   90.00
_cell.angle_beta   90.00
_cell.angle_gamma   90.00
#
_symmetry.space_group_name_H-M   'P 1'
#
loop_
_entity.id
_entity.type
_entity.pdbx_description
1 polymer ?
#
loop_
_entity_poly.entity_id
_entity_poly.type
_entity_poly.pdbx_seq_one_letter_code
_entity_poly.pdbx_strand_id
1 'polypeptide(L)'
;MDKITHQVRAEHWTKILNECINSGMPKTAWCRANGISEKQFFYWQRILRREAFESSRNSELPATVQLEAQPVAQKTVTFTEINLPSAPQNTVPVFRPDLVIRKGDLILELLNSVSQELLSRIEGILHAE
;
A
#
# COMPACT_ATOMS: atom_id res chain seq x y z
N MET A 1 29.11 -9.81 -24.92
CA MET A 1 27.98 -10.71 -24.64
C MET A 1 27.04 -10.62 -25.81
N ASP A 2 26.83 -11.70 -26.56
CA ASP A 2 25.95 -11.66 -27.74
C ASP A 2 24.51 -11.36 -27.32
N LYS A 3 23.83 -10.48 -28.08
CA LYS A 3 22.44 -10.07 -27.79
C LYS A 3 21.48 -11.28 -27.72
N ILE A 4 21.73 -12.29 -28.54
CA ILE A 4 20.95 -13.53 -28.60
C ILE A 4 21.11 -14.34 -27.29
N THR A 5 22.35 -14.49 -26.80
CA THR A 5 22.63 -15.20 -25.55
C THR A 5 22.03 -14.49 -24.34
N HIS A 6 21.96 -13.16 -24.38
CA HIS A 6 21.30 -12.37 -23.35
C HIS A 6 19.78 -12.65 -23.31
N GLN A 7 19.13 -12.56 -24.47
CA GLN A 7 17.68 -12.76 -24.61
C GLN A 7 17.24 -14.14 -24.10
N VAL A 8 17.93 -15.21 -24.54
CA VAL A 8 17.60 -16.59 -24.13
C VAL A 8 17.72 -16.76 -22.61
N ARG A 9 18.73 -16.13 -21.99
CA ARG A 9 18.86 -16.16 -20.53
C ARG A 9 17.79 -15.34 -19.83
N ALA A 10 17.45 -14.17 -20.35
CA ALA A 10 16.39 -13.34 -19.81
C ALA A 10 15.04 -14.09 -19.81
N GLU A 11 14.71 -14.79 -20.89
CA GLU A 11 13.51 -15.62 -21.00
C GLU A 11 13.51 -16.77 -19.99
N HIS A 12 14.63 -17.50 -19.88
CA HIS A 12 14.79 -18.57 -18.90
C HIS A 12 14.60 -18.08 -17.46
N TRP A 13 15.25 -16.97 -17.10
CA TRP A 13 15.14 -16.41 -15.75
C TRP A 13 13.77 -15.80 -15.47
N THR A 14 13.08 -15.29 -16.49
CA THR A 14 11.68 -14.84 -16.36
C THR A 14 10.77 -16.00 -15.99
N LYS A 15 10.96 -17.18 -16.60
CA LYS A 15 10.21 -18.40 -16.25
C LYS A 15 10.45 -18.80 -14.79
N ILE A 16 11.71 -18.87 -14.37
CA ILE A 16 12.10 -19.15 -12.97
C ILE A 16 11.43 -18.18 -12.00
N LEU A 17 11.42 -16.88 -12.32
CA LEU A 17 10.83 -15.87 -11.45
C LEU A 17 9.32 -16.05 -11.31
N ASN A 18 8.64 -16.36 -12.42
CA ASN A 18 7.20 -16.63 -12.43
C ASN A 18 6.85 -17.90 -11.65
N GLU A 19 7.62 -18.96 -11.78
CA GLU A 19 7.46 -20.18 -10.97
C GLU A 19 7.62 -19.89 -9.47
N CYS A 20 8.61 -19.06 -9.09
CA CYS A 20 8.77 -18.61 -7.71
C CYS A 20 7.56 -17.81 -7.22
N ILE A 21 7.00 -16.91 -8.02
CA ILE A 21 5.81 -16.11 -7.65
C ILE A 21 4.59 -17.03 -7.49
N ASN A 22 4.38 -17.94 -8.44
CA ASN A 22 3.24 -18.86 -8.43
C ASN A 22 3.31 -19.88 -7.29
N SER A 23 4.51 -20.19 -6.80
CA SER A 23 4.68 -21.08 -5.64
C SER A 23 4.16 -20.50 -4.32
N GLY A 24 4.03 -19.18 -4.22
CA GLY A 24 3.67 -18.49 -2.97
C GLY A 24 4.71 -18.62 -1.84
N MET A 25 5.83 -19.31 -2.08
CA MET A 25 6.89 -19.50 -1.09
C MET A 25 7.82 -18.28 -1.02
N PRO A 26 8.47 -18.02 0.14
CA PRO A 26 9.50 -17.01 0.21
C PRO A 26 10.68 -17.38 -0.71
N LYS A 27 11.21 -16.38 -1.42
CA LYS A 27 12.22 -16.55 -2.49
C LYS A 27 13.44 -17.36 -2.06
N THR A 28 13.93 -17.18 -0.83
CA THR A 28 15.07 -17.91 -0.29
C THR A 28 14.74 -19.40 -0.10
N ALA A 29 13.55 -19.74 0.40
CA ALA A 29 13.10 -21.12 0.54
C ALA A 29 12.87 -21.77 -0.84
N TRP A 30 12.28 -21.04 -1.78
CA TRP A 30 12.07 -21.53 -3.15
C TRP A 30 13.39 -21.80 -3.87
N CYS A 31 14.37 -20.91 -3.74
CA CYS A 31 15.71 -21.11 -4.30
C CYS A 31 16.38 -22.39 -3.76
N ARG A 32 16.32 -22.60 -2.44
CA ARG A 32 16.87 -23.82 -1.81
C ARG A 32 16.16 -25.09 -2.26
N ALA A 33 14.83 -25.06 -2.36
CA ALA A 33 14.03 -26.21 -2.78
C ALA A 33 14.28 -26.59 -4.26
N ASN A 34 14.54 -25.60 -5.13
CA ASN A 34 14.75 -25.81 -6.56
C ASN A 34 16.23 -25.86 -6.96
N GLY A 35 17.16 -25.85 -6.00
CA GLY A 35 18.60 -25.88 -6.27
C GLY A 35 19.14 -24.65 -7.01
N ILE A 36 18.44 -23.52 -6.91
CA ILE A 36 18.81 -22.27 -7.58
C ILE A 36 19.68 -21.43 -6.65
N SER A 37 20.77 -20.87 -7.19
CA SER A 37 21.62 -19.95 -6.45
C SER A 37 20.88 -18.66 -6.12
N GLU A 38 20.70 -18.36 -4.83
CA GLU A 38 20.09 -17.11 -4.36
C GLU A 38 20.79 -15.88 -4.99
N LYS A 39 22.12 -15.91 -5.11
CA LYS A 39 22.91 -14.84 -5.74
C LYS A 39 22.54 -14.63 -7.20
N GLN A 40 22.40 -15.70 -7.99
CA GLN A 40 22.00 -15.59 -9.40
C GLN A 40 20.54 -15.16 -9.54
N PHE A 41 19.66 -15.67 -8.69
CA PHE A 41 18.25 -15.30 -8.66
C PHE A 41 18.08 -13.78 -8.46
N PHE A 42 18.67 -13.21 -7.41
CA PHE A 42 18.57 -11.77 -7.16
C PHE A 42 19.31 -10.93 -8.21
N TYR A 43 20.41 -11.44 -8.76
CA TYR A 43 21.11 -10.79 -9.86
C TYR A 43 20.19 -10.65 -11.09
N TRP A 44 19.59 -11.74 -11.56
CA TRP A 44 18.71 -11.73 -12.72
C TRP A 44 17.39 -11.02 -12.47
N GLN A 45 16.82 -11.13 -11.27
CA GLN A 45 15.66 -10.35 -10.87
C GLN A 45 15.92 -8.84 -11.01
N ARG A 46 17.13 -8.37 -10.67
CA ARG A 46 17.50 -6.97 -10.82
C ARG A 46 17.69 -6.56 -12.29
N ILE A 47 18.31 -7.42 -13.11
CA ILE A 47 18.50 -7.17 -14.55
C ILE A 47 17.14 -7.05 -15.26
N LEU A 48 16.26 -8.03 -15.06
CA LEU A 48 14.93 -8.05 -15.69
C LEU A 48 14.07 -6.84 -15.30
N ARG A 49 14.13 -6.40 -14.03
CA ARG A 49 13.43 -5.19 -13.58
C ARG A 49 13.95 -3.91 -14.26
N ARG A 50 15.27 -3.81 -14.43
CA ARG A 50 15.88 -2.66 -15.11
C ARG A 50 15.46 -2.65 -16.58
N GLU A 51 15.51 -3.80 -17.24
CA GLU A 51 15.13 -3.92 -18.64
C GLU A 51 13.65 -3.63 -18.87
N ALA A 52 12.77 -4.07 -17.97
CA ALA A 52 11.35 -3.72 -18.03
C ALA A 52 11.15 -2.19 -17.89
N PHE A 53 11.88 -1.56 -16.95
CA PHE A 53 11.83 -0.11 -16.77
C PHE A 53 12.36 0.65 -17.99
N GLU A 54 13.53 0.28 -18.52
CA GLU A 54 14.11 0.90 -19.71
C GLU A 54 13.24 0.67 -20.96
N SER A 55 12.64 -0.51 -21.11
CA SER A 55 11.69 -0.82 -22.18
C SER A 55 10.45 0.07 -22.08
N SER A 56 9.92 0.29 -20.86
CA SER A 56 8.77 1.19 -20.65
C SER A 56 9.09 2.67 -20.89
N ARG A 57 10.38 3.04 -20.83
CA ARG A 57 10.84 4.40 -21.12
C ARG A 57 11.10 4.60 -22.62
N ASN A 58 11.51 3.55 -23.32
CA ASN A 58 11.83 3.55 -24.75
C ASN A 58 10.59 3.26 -25.62
N SER A 59 9.61 2.52 -25.11
CA SER A 59 8.24 2.57 -25.61
C SER A 59 7.69 3.91 -25.16
N GLU A 60 7.51 4.84 -26.09
CA GLU A 60 6.86 6.12 -25.86
C GLU A 60 5.57 5.89 -25.05
N LEU A 61 5.64 6.17 -23.75
CA LEU A 61 4.47 6.60 -23.01
C LEU A 61 3.87 7.74 -23.84
N PRO A 62 2.57 7.73 -24.20
CA PRO A 62 1.99 8.87 -24.87
C PRO A 62 2.34 10.09 -24.04
N ALA A 63 3.09 11.01 -24.66
CA ALA A 63 3.58 12.21 -24.01
C ALA A 63 2.41 12.84 -23.24
N THR A 64 2.68 13.27 -22.01
CA THR A 64 1.82 14.19 -21.29
C THR A 64 1.66 15.43 -22.18
N VAL A 65 0.64 15.42 -23.03
CA VAL A 65 0.24 16.59 -23.81
C VAL A 65 -0.36 17.54 -22.80
N GLN A 66 0.43 18.54 -22.44
CA GLN A 66 -0.06 19.77 -21.85
C GLN A 66 -1.18 20.28 -22.74
N LEU A 67 -2.34 20.45 -22.11
CA LEU A 67 -3.60 20.78 -22.73
C LEU A 67 -3.54 22.18 -23.34
N GLU A 68 -3.24 22.29 -24.62
CA GLU A 68 -3.53 23.49 -25.42
C GLU A 68 -4.25 23.10 -26.72
N ALA A 69 -5.57 23.31 -26.69
CA ALA A 69 -6.54 23.58 -27.77
C ALA A 69 -6.52 22.75 -29.09
N GLN A 70 -7.43 21.75 -29.14
CA GLN A 70 -8.32 21.31 -30.25
C GLN A 70 -7.76 20.89 -31.66
N PRO A 71 -8.51 20.10 -32.47
CA PRO A 71 -9.32 18.91 -32.18
C PRO A 71 -9.05 17.79 -33.21
N VAL A 72 -8.69 16.57 -32.80
CA VAL A 72 -8.83 15.39 -33.66
C VAL A 72 -9.37 14.23 -32.84
N ALA A 73 -10.67 13.97 -32.98
CA ALA A 73 -11.43 12.78 -32.57
C ALA A 73 -10.68 11.77 -31.68
N GLN A 74 -10.39 12.13 -30.43
CA GLN A 74 -9.81 11.22 -29.46
C GLN A 74 -10.94 10.50 -28.73
N LYS A 75 -11.00 9.19 -28.95
CA LYS A 75 -11.78 8.23 -28.17
C LYS A 75 -11.59 8.57 -26.68
N THR A 76 -12.64 9.04 -26.04
CA THR A 76 -12.66 9.44 -24.64
C THR A 76 -12.35 8.22 -23.78
N VAL A 77 -11.13 8.17 -23.23
CA VAL A 77 -10.80 7.21 -22.18
C VAL A 77 -11.27 7.82 -20.86
N THR A 78 -12.40 7.35 -20.37
CA THR A 78 -12.93 7.75 -19.06
C THR A 78 -12.19 6.96 -17.99
N PHE A 79 -11.36 7.65 -17.22
CA PHE A 79 -10.80 7.11 -15.98
C PHE A 79 -11.87 7.21 -14.89
N THR A 80 -12.16 6.09 -14.24
CA THR A 80 -12.98 6.04 -13.03
C THR A 80 -12.09 5.69 -11.85
N GLU A 81 -12.24 6.43 -10.76
CA GLU A 81 -11.50 6.19 -9.52
C GLU A 81 -11.99 4.87 -8.90
N ILE A 82 -11.10 3.87 -8.88
CA ILE A 82 -11.37 2.64 -8.14
C ILE A 82 -11.27 3.00 -6.67
N ASN A 83 -12.43 3.22 -6.05
CA ASN A 83 -12.52 3.29 -4.60
C ASN A 83 -12.05 1.93 -4.07
N LEU A 84 -10.87 1.89 -3.46
CA LEU A 84 -10.51 0.74 -2.64
C LEU A 84 -11.67 0.53 -1.67
N PRO A 85 -12.25 -0.68 -1.56
CA PRO A 85 -13.11 -0.97 -0.43
C PRO A 85 -12.27 -0.60 0.78
N SER A 86 -12.71 0.43 1.51
CA SER A 86 -12.00 0.93 2.65
C SER A 86 -11.72 -0.30 3.49
N ALA A 87 -10.44 -0.71 3.57
CA ALA A 87 -10.03 -1.72 4.54
C ALA A 87 -10.74 -1.31 5.82
N PRO A 88 -11.45 -2.21 6.53
CA PRO A 88 -12.16 -1.84 7.75
C PRO A 88 -11.13 -1.12 8.58
N GLN A 89 -11.24 0.21 8.60
CA GLN A 89 -10.39 1.02 9.42
C GLN A 89 -10.75 0.45 10.77
N ASN A 90 -9.76 -0.15 11.42
CA ASN A 90 -9.87 -0.49 12.80
C ASN A 90 -10.01 0.89 13.45
N THR A 91 -11.23 1.42 13.43
CA THR A 91 -11.62 2.69 14.00
C THR A 91 -11.51 2.39 15.46
N VAL A 92 -10.29 2.56 15.99
CA VAL A 92 -10.14 2.90 17.39
C VAL A 92 -11.17 4.01 17.60
N PRO A 93 -12.20 3.81 18.43
CA PRO A 93 -13.19 4.84 18.65
C PRO A 93 -12.44 6.07 19.13
N VAL A 94 -12.33 7.08 18.27
CA VAL A 94 -11.77 8.36 18.68
C VAL A 94 -12.79 8.89 19.67
N PHE A 95 -12.45 8.85 20.95
CA PHE A 95 -13.28 9.39 22.00
C PHE A 95 -13.44 10.89 21.75
N ARG A 96 -14.67 11.32 21.44
CA ARG A 96 -15.03 12.72 21.17
C ARG A 96 -16.00 13.17 22.26
N PRO A 97 -15.53 13.85 23.31
CA PRO A 97 -16.42 14.25 24.40
C PRO A 97 -17.43 15.29 23.95
N ASP A 98 -18.64 15.19 24.49
CA ASP A 98 -19.70 16.19 24.32
C ASP A 98 -19.56 17.32 25.36
N LEU A 99 -18.94 17.02 26.51
CA LEU A 99 -18.69 17.97 27.59
C LEU A 99 -17.31 17.73 28.21
N VAL A 100 -16.56 18.81 28.48
CA VAL A 100 -15.27 18.77 29.16
C VAL A 100 -15.28 19.70 30.36
N ILE A 101 -14.97 19.18 31.55
CA ILE A 101 -14.89 19.93 32.81
C ILE A 101 -13.44 19.92 33.31
N ARG A 102 -12.94 21.07 33.77
CA ARG A 102 -11.57 21.23 34.29
C ARG A 102 -11.60 21.77 35.71
N LYS A 103 -10.89 21.12 36.65
CA LYS A 103 -10.73 21.54 38.05
C LYS A 103 -9.27 21.32 38.48
N GLY A 104 -8.46 22.40 38.51
CA GLY A 104 -7.01 22.28 38.74
C GLY A 104 -6.35 21.42 37.65
N ASP A 105 -5.65 20.37 38.06
CA ASP A 105 -5.02 19.39 37.16
C ASP A 105 -5.98 18.27 36.71
N LEU A 106 -7.20 18.23 37.23
CA LEU A 106 -8.21 17.24 36.86
C LEU A 106 -8.98 17.68 35.61
N ILE A 107 -9.04 16.78 34.61
CA ILE A 107 -9.85 16.93 33.40
C ILE A 107 -10.84 15.76 33.34
N LEU A 108 -12.13 16.10 33.25
CA LEU A 108 -13.20 15.14 33.02
C LEU A 108 -13.78 15.36 31.63
N GLU A 109 -13.82 14.29 30.85
CA GLU A 109 -14.36 14.28 29.50
C GLU A 109 -15.56 13.32 29.46
N LEU A 110 -16.73 13.84 29.09
CA LEU A 110 -18.01 13.15 29.22
C LEU A 110 -18.72 13.07 27.86
N LEU A 111 -19.38 11.94 27.61
CA LEU A 111 -20.34 11.78 26.52
C LEU A 111 -21.75 11.98 27.05
N ASN A 112 -22.68 12.40 26.20
CA ASN A 112 -24.09 12.51 26.54
C ASN A 112 -24.76 11.14 26.79
N SER A 113 -24.06 10.04 26.45
CA SER A 113 -24.46 8.67 26.76
C SER A 113 -24.01 8.18 28.15
N VAL A 114 -23.34 9.02 28.94
CA VAL A 114 -22.90 8.67 30.29
C VAL A 114 -24.10 8.41 31.19
N SER A 115 -24.06 7.31 31.96
CA SER A 115 -25.13 6.93 32.87
C SER A 115 -25.22 7.85 34.09
N GLN A 116 -26.44 8.07 34.59
CA GLN A 116 -26.68 8.87 35.80
C GLN A 116 -26.01 8.27 37.04
N GLU A 117 -25.90 6.94 37.13
CA GLU A 117 -25.17 6.28 38.22
C GLU A 117 -23.68 6.66 38.21
N LEU A 118 -23.04 6.67 37.03
CA LEU A 118 -21.64 7.10 36.90
C LEU A 118 -21.47 8.57 37.29
N LEU A 119 -22.40 9.44 36.87
CA LEU A 119 -22.40 10.87 37.26
C LEU A 119 -22.49 11.05 38.78
N SER A 120 -23.36 10.29 39.46
CA SER A 120 -23.51 10.37 40.91
C SER A 120 -22.24 9.93 41.67
N ARG A 121 -21.51 8.94 41.13
CA ARG A 121 -20.26 8.45 41.73
C ARG A 121 -19.11 9.44 41.56
N ILE A 122 -19.02 10.11 40.42
CA ILE A 122 -17.96 11.11 40.16
C ILE A 122 -18.22 12.42 40.91
N GLU A 123 -19.48 12.78 41.17
CA GLU A 123 -19.84 13.94 42.00
C GLU A 123 -19.22 13.84 43.40
N GLY A 124 -19.25 12.65 44.01
CA GLY A 124 -18.59 12.39 45.30
C GLY A 124 -17.06 12.58 45.26
N ILE A 125 -16.42 12.34 44.11
CA ILE A 125 -14.98 12.55 43.92
C ILE A 125 -14.66 14.04 43.75
N LEU A 126 -15.56 14.80 43.11
CA LEU A 126 -15.40 16.25 42.92
C LEU A 126 -15.60 17.04 44.22
N HIS A 127 -16.35 16.49 45.18
CA HIS A 127 -16.63 17.08 46.49
C HIS A 127 -15.76 16.54 47.63
N ALA A 128 -14.93 15.53 47.39
CA ALA A 128 -13.92 15.10 48.36
C ALA A 128 -12.78 16.14 48.39
N GLU A 129 -12.85 17.04 49.38
CA GLU A 129 -11.75 17.91 49.80
C GLU A 129 -10.87 17.18 50.83
#